data_AF-A0A5B0PM89-F1
#
_entry.id   AF-A0A5B0PM89-F1
#
_cell.length_a   1.000
_cell.length_b   1.000
_cell.length_c   1.000
_cell.angle_alpha   90.00
_cell.angle_beta   90.00
_cell.angle_gamma   90.00
#
_symmetry.space_group_name_H-M   'P 1'
#
loop_
_entity.id
_entity.type
_entity.pdbx_description
1 polymer ?
#
loop_
_entity_poly.entity_id
_entity_poly.type
_entity_poly.pdbx_seq_one_letter_code
_entity_poly.pdbx_strand_id
1 'polypeptide(L)'
;MDALRTEAQAAGGAVVSLLGNHEYMNALGDWRYVTKEDIETFGSAESRRKVMSTQGWIGKTWEANYSVTARIPYALGFQELPRRSSQTSTTRRFTESFSEEEEEEESDPFLDAGTVFVHGGITPEYATLGISEINRIGHSLLHRALAGTIPYNHLPPHTPPEEAKLYAEHGPLWERSYALEDDERRICRQIEIATQRLHVRRMVMGHTPQFKGISSRCGGKILLIDTGISSAYGGPLTALEINYSLTPLSHNSSFSSWNERESVFAIQELADKKKLAGFHRIVNLTESLHH
;
A
#
# COMPACT_ATOMS: atom_id res chain seq x y z
N MET A 1 6.88 12.79 10.03
CA MET A 1 6.23 12.45 8.75
C MET A 1 5.86 13.68 7.94
N ASP A 2 5.23 14.71 8.52
CA ASP A 2 4.78 15.88 7.74
C ASP A 2 5.93 16.68 7.12
N ALA A 3 7.01 16.93 7.87
CA ALA A 3 8.24 17.53 7.33
C ALA A 3 8.81 16.70 6.15
N LEU A 4 8.97 15.39 6.35
CA LEU A 4 9.50 14.48 5.33
C LEU A 4 8.63 14.47 4.06
N ARG A 5 7.30 14.62 4.19
CA ARG A 5 6.40 14.72 3.03
C ARG A 5 6.68 15.97 2.21
N THR A 6 6.85 17.12 2.86
CA THR A 6 7.22 18.38 2.20
C THR A 6 8.62 18.30 1.57
N GLU A 7 9.59 17.74 2.29
CA GLU A 7 10.97 17.55 1.81
C GLU A 7 11.01 16.63 0.60
N ALA A 8 10.30 15.49 0.63
CA ALA A 8 10.23 14.57 -0.50
C ALA A 8 9.61 15.23 -1.72
N GLN A 9 8.54 16.01 -1.55
CA GLN A 9 7.93 16.75 -2.66
C GLN A 9 8.88 17.80 -3.25
N ALA A 10 9.63 18.52 -2.41
CA ALA A 10 10.64 19.48 -2.85
C ALA A 10 11.78 18.81 -3.63
N ALA A 11 12.11 17.55 -3.29
CA ALA A 11 13.08 16.73 -4.01
C ALA A 11 12.50 16.01 -5.25
N GLY A 12 11.25 16.27 -5.62
CA GLY A 12 10.57 15.66 -6.79
C GLY A 12 9.89 14.31 -6.51
N GLY A 13 10.01 13.79 -5.29
CA GLY A 13 9.38 12.55 -4.82
C GLY A 13 8.05 12.76 -4.11
N ALA A 14 7.66 11.77 -3.31
CA ALA A 14 6.48 11.81 -2.45
C ALA A 14 6.64 10.86 -1.25
N VAL A 15 5.93 11.16 -0.16
CA VAL A 15 5.72 10.24 0.96
C VAL A 15 4.25 9.82 0.97
N VAL A 16 4.01 8.53 0.79
CA VAL A 16 2.69 7.91 0.94
C VAL A 16 2.65 7.22 2.30
N SER A 17 1.76 7.68 3.17
CA SER A 17 1.61 7.14 4.51
C SER A 17 0.39 6.21 4.57
N LEU A 18 0.57 5.01 5.12
CA LEU A 18 -0.51 4.05 5.26
C LEU A 18 -0.95 3.91 6.71
N LEU A 19 -2.23 3.67 6.92
CA LEU A 19 -2.79 3.31 8.21
C LEU A 19 -2.51 1.84 8.49
N GLY A 20 -1.84 1.56 9.60
CA GLY A 20 -1.74 0.23 10.17
C GLY A 20 -2.80 -0.02 11.24
N ASN A 21 -2.83 -1.25 11.76
CA ASN A 21 -3.73 -1.60 12.85
C ASN A 21 -3.47 -0.74 14.10
N HIS A 22 -2.23 -0.33 14.36
CA HIS A 22 -1.88 0.50 15.51
C HIS A 22 -2.43 1.93 15.42
N GLU A 23 -2.53 2.54 14.24
CA GLU A 23 -3.21 3.84 14.07
C GLU A 23 -4.69 3.71 14.44
N TYR A 24 -5.36 2.65 13.98
CA TYR A 24 -6.75 2.40 14.35
C TYR A 24 -6.92 2.08 15.84
N MET A 25 -6.06 1.23 16.43
CA MET A 25 -6.09 0.95 17.87
C MET A 25 -5.96 2.25 18.69
N ASN A 26 -5.00 3.11 18.33
CA ASN A 26 -4.81 4.40 18.97
C ASN A 26 -6.02 5.33 18.80
N ALA A 27 -6.58 5.39 17.59
CA ALA A 27 -7.80 6.15 17.30
C ALA A 27 -9.01 5.62 18.07
N LEU A 28 -9.11 4.32 18.31
CA LEU A 28 -10.16 3.67 19.12
C LEU A 28 -9.92 3.80 20.63
N GLY A 29 -8.74 4.28 21.02
CA GLY A 29 -8.33 4.35 22.43
C GLY A 29 -7.81 3.04 23.01
N ASP A 30 -7.65 2.00 22.19
CA ASP A 30 -7.00 0.75 22.58
C ASP A 30 -5.49 0.97 22.68
N TRP A 31 -5.03 1.22 23.90
CA TRP A 31 -3.63 1.56 24.19
C TRP A 31 -2.86 0.41 24.84
N ARG A 32 -3.31 -0.84 24.67
CA ARG A 32 -2.64 -2.02 25.26
C ARG A 32 -1.17 -2.18 24.87
N TYR A 33 -0.75 -1.59 23.75
CA TYR A 33 0.63 -1.61 23.26
C TYR A 33 1.34 -0.25 23.35
N VAL A 34 0.73 0.74 24.00
CA VAL A 34 1.33 2.07 24.22
C VAL A 34 2.05 2.05 25.56
N THR A 35 3.32 2.44 25.58
CA THR A 35 4.08 2.48 26.84
C THR A 35 3.61 3.65 27.71
N LYS A 36 3.88 3.57 29.00
CA LYS A 36 3.54 4.66 29.93
C LYS A 36 4.29 5.94 29.56
N GLU A 37 5.54 5.81 29.16
CA GLU A 37 6.42 6.90 28.75
C GLU A 37 5.85 7.64 27.53
N ASP A 38 5.32 6.94 26.53
CA ASP A 38 4.65 7.59 25.38
C ASP A 38 3.46 8.44 25.84
N ILE A 39 2.61 7.91 26.72
CA ILE A 39 1.46 8.67 27.27
C ILE A 39 1.95 9.91 28.04
N GLU A 40 3.02 9.79 28.81
CA GLU A 40 3.61 10.90 29.56
C GLU A 40 4.15 12.02 28.64
N THR A 41 4.60 11.71 27.42
CA THR A 41 4.99 12.76 26.43
C THR A 41 3.84 13.68 26.02
N PHE A 42 2.59 13.20 26.13
CA PHE A 42 1.39 14.01 25.91
C PHE A 42 0.89 14.69 27.19
N GLY A 43 1.55 14.47 28.33
CA GLY A 43 1.19 14.96 29.65
C GLY A 43 0.10 14.16 30.36
N SER A 44 -0.87 13.60 29.63
CA SER A 44 -1.89 12.71 30.17
C SER A 44 -2.58 11.87 29.08
N ALA A 45 -3.26 10.80 29.51
CA ALA A 45 -4.18 10.02 28.67
C ALA A 45 -5.24 10.90 27.99
N GLU A 46 -5.81 11.86 28.71
CA GLU A 46 -6.83 12.78 28.18
C GLU A 46 -6.25 13.69 27.09
N SER A 47 -5.08 14.28 27.33
CA SER A 47 -4.38 15.10 26.35
C SER A 47 -4.00 14.31 25.10
N ARG A 48 -3.56 13.05 25.28
CA ARG A 48 -3.28 12.13 24.17
C ARG A 48 -4.52 11.83 23.35
N ARG A 49 -5.65 11.52 24.01
CA ARG A 49 -6.95 11.31 23.34
C ARG A 49 -7.36 12.56 22.56
N LYS A 50 -7.18 13.75 23.13
CA LYS A 50 -7.52 15.02 22.49
C LYS A 50 -6.74 15.25 21.21
N VAL A 51 -5.43 14.96 21.18
CA VAL A 51 -4.62 15.13 19.95
C VAL A 51 -4.91 14.04 18.90
N MET A 52 -5.33 12.84 19.34
CA MET A 52 -5.82 11.75 18.48
C MET A 52 -7.33 11.75 18.36
N SER A 53 -7.90 12.90 18.04
CA SER A 53 -9.33 13.08 17.76
C SER A 53 -9.52 13.84 16.45
N THR A 54 -10.76 13.94 15.98
CA THR A 54 -11.09 14.75 14.78
C THR A 54 -10.73 16.23 14.94
N GLN A 55 -10.53 16.71 16.18
CA GLN A 55 -10.11 18.08 16.45
C GLN A 55 -8.60 18.23 16.68
N GLY A 56 -7.94 17.14 17.04
CA GLY A 56 -6.52 17.07 17.32
C GLY A 56 -5.67 17.02 16.06
N TRP A 57 -4.42 17.47 16.17
CA TRP A 57 -3.52 17.57 15.03
C TRP A 57 -3.13 16.20 14.45
N ILE A 58 -2.96 15.17 15.29
CA ILE A 58 -2.64 13.80 14.82
C ILE A 58 -3.84 13.23 14.05
N GLY A 59 -5.04 13.31 14.62
CA GLY A 59 -6.25 12.81 13.96
C GLY A 59 -6.49 13.49 12.62
N LYS A 60 -6.38 14.82 12.57
CA LYS A 60 -6.46 15.60 11.32
C LYS A 60 -5.42 15.18 10.29
N THR A 61 -4.17 14.95 10.72
CA THR A 61 -3.10 14.49 9.82
C THR A 61 -3.39 13.10 9.26
N TRP A 62 -3.90 12.16 10.08
CA TRP A 62 -4.29 10.83 9.62
C TRP A 62 -5.45 10.89 8.62
N GLU A 63 -6.52 11.64 8.93
CA GLU A 63 -7.66 11.79 8.03
C GLU A 63 -7.32 12.44 6.69
N ALA A 64 -6.38 13.39 6.68
CA ALA A 64 -6.04 14.14 5.47
C ALA A 64 -5.01 13.42 4.59
N ASN A 65 -4.06 12.68 5.18
CA ASN A 65 -2.83 12.29 4.49
C ASN A 65 -2.52 10.79 4.52
N TYR A 66 -3.34 9.97 5.18
CA TYR A 66 -3.12 8.53 5.27
C TYR A 66 -4.26 7.77 4.59
N SER A 67 -3.93 6.62 4.01
CA SER A 67 -4.89 5.69 3.41
C SER A 67 -4.68 4.28 3.95
N VAL A 68 -5.65 3.37 3.84
CA VAL A 68 -5.47 1.96 4.25
C VAL A 68 -4.54 1.23 3.28
N THR A 69 -4.65 1.57 2.00
CA THR A 69 -3.85 0.98 0.93
C THR A 69 -3.52 2.05 -0.12
N ALA A 70 -2.46 1.83 -0.87
CA ALA A 70 -2.08 2.67 -2.01
C ALA A 70 -1.61 1.82 -3.19
N ARG A 71 -2.05 2.18 -4.40
CA ARG A 71 -1.53 1.63 -5.65
C ARG A 71 -0.55 2.62 -6.25
N ILE A 72 0.69 2.21 -6.40
CA ILE A 72 1.75 3.01 -7.01
C ILE A 72 2.05 2.43 -8.40
N PRO A 73 1.64 3.08 -9.51
CA PRO A 73 2.09 2.69 -10.83
C PRO A 73 3.60 2.94 -10.93
N TYR A 74 4.34 2.06 -11.61
CA TYR A 74 5.80 2.26 -11.80
C TYR A 74 6.12 3.43 -12.72
N ALA A 75 5.18 3.76 -13.60
CA ALA A 75 5.33 4.73 -14.66
C ALA A 75 4.69 6.08 -14.29
N LEU A 76 5.21 6.74 -13.26
CA LEU A 76 4.84 8.12 -12.92
C LEU A 76 5.53 9.08 -13.91
N GLY A 77 5.00 9.26 -15.13
CA GLY A 77 5.54 10.29 -16.02
C GLY A 77 5.31 10.21 -17.53
N PHE A 78 4.56 9.26 -18.08
CA PHE A 78 4.32 9.26 -19.53
C PHE A 78 3.13 10.14 -19.92
N GLN A 79 3.43 11.38 -20.30
CA GLN A 79 2.59 12.17 -21.20
C GLN A 79 2.62 11.65 -22.66
N GLU A 80 3.45 10.63 -22.96
CA GLU A 80 3.67 10.09 -24.32
C GLU A 80 3.22 8.62 -24.50
N LEU A 81 2.51 8.03 -23.54
CA LEU A 81 1.63 6.91 -23.91
C LEU A 81 0.40 7.53 -24.60
N PRO A 82 -0.17 6.96 -25.67
CA PRO A 82 -1.40 7.47 -26.27
C PRO A 82 -2.53 7.32 -25.24
N ARG A 83 -2.72 8.36 -24.41
CA ARG A 83 -3.86 8.45 -23.51
C ARG A 83 -5.08 8.81 -24.35
N ARG A 84 -6.03 7.88 -24.51
CA ARG A 84 -7.43 8.26 -24.65
C ARG A 84 -7.91 8.71 -23.27
N SER A 85 -7.89 10.03 -23.08
CA SER A 85 -8.58 10.83 -22.06
C SER A 85 -8.84 10.19 -20.68
N SER A 86 -8.05 10.56 -19.68
CA SER A 86 -8.60 10.79 -18.35
C SER A 86 -7.92 11.99 -17.70
N GLN A 87 -8.76 12.82 -17.07
CA GLN A 87 -8.45 14.18 -16.66
C GLN A 87 -7.34 14.20 -15.61
N THR A 88 -6.38 15.10 -15.82
CA THR A 88 -5.31 15.41 -14.90
C THR A 88 -5.86 15.99 -13.59
N SER A 89 -5.89 15.18 -12.53
CA SER A 89 -5.97 15.72 -11.17
C SER A 89 -4.60 16.24 -10.75
N THR A 90 -4.53 17.52 -10.41
CA THR A 90 -3.33 18.21 -9.91
C THR A 90 -2.96 17.84 -8.47
N THR A 91 -3.74 16.95 -7.83
CA THR A 91 -3.31 16.25 -6.62
C THR A 91 -2.79 14.87 -7.03
N ARG A 92 -1.49 14.63 -6.84
CA ARG A 92 -0.84 13.30 -6.96
C ARG A 92 -1.38 12.35 -5.89
N ARG A 93 -2.68 12.05 -5.90
CA ARG A 93 -3.29 11.04 -5.03
C ARG A 93 -2.97 9.69 -5.66
N PHE A 94 -2.07 8.96 -5.02
CA PHE A 94 -1.63 7.60 -5.37
C PHE A 94 -2.71 6.52 -5.13
N THR A 95 -3.95 6.86 -5.48
CA THR A 95 -5.16 6.09 -5.22
C THR A 95 -6.02 6.15 -6.48
N GLU A 96 -5.54 5.58 -7.57
CA GLU A 96 -6.34 5.39 -8.78
C GLU A 96 -7.11 4.06 -8.66
N SER A 97 -8.41 4.10 -8.90
CA SER A 97 -9.24 2.91 -9.13
C SER A 97 -9.46 2.73 -10.62
N PHE A 98 -9.43 1.48 -11.08
CA PHE A 98 -9.96 1.08 -12.38
C PHE A 98 -11.45 0.75 -12.20
N SER A 99 -12.30 1.27 -13.07
CA SER A 99 -13.69 0.82 -13.18
C SER A 99 -13.75 -0.37 -14.13
N GLU A 100 -14.35 -1.48 -13.70
CA GLU A 100 -14.58 -2.69 -14.51
C GLU A 100 -15.47 -2.42 -15.75
N GLU A 101 -16.10 -1.23 -15.85
CA GLU A 101 -16.98 -0.86 -16.98
C GLU A 101 -16.23 -0.53 -18.29
N GLU A 102 -14.90 -0.53 -18.31
CA GLU A 102 -14.08 -0.31 -19.52
C GLU A 102 -13.50 -1.61 -20.12
N GLU A 103 -14.18 -2.74 -19.98
CA GLU A 103 -13.80 -3.98 -20.68
C GLU A 103 -14.54 -4.12 -22.02
N GLU A 104 -13.88 -3.72 -23.11
CA GLU A 104 -13.85 -4.53 -24.36
C GLU A 104 -12.81 -4.09 -25.42
N GLU A 105 -12.01 -3.02 -25.22
CA GLU A 105 -11.00 -2.63 -26.20
C GLU A 105 -9.57 -2.77 -25.67
N GLU A 106 -8.90 -3.84 -26.12
CA GLU A 106 -7.44 -4.05 -26.16
C GLU A 106 -6.73 -4.38 -24.82
N SER A 107 -5.94 -5.47 -24.81
CA SER A 107 -5.17 -5.89 -23.63
C SER A 107 -4.00 -4.92 -23.38
N ASP A 108 -4.16 -3.94 -22.48
CA ASP A 108 -3.05 -3.07 -22.06
C ASP A 108 -1.96 -3.93 -21.40
N PRO A 109 -0.78 -4.12 -22.03
CA PRO A 109 0.26 -4.95 -21.45
C PRO A 109 0.84 -4.35 -20.16
N PHE A 110 0.58 -3.07 -19.86
CA PHE A 110 1.03 -2.36 -18.67
C PHE A 110 -0.03 -2.23 -17.59
N LEU A 111 -1.19 -2.88 -17.72
CA LEU A 111 -2.27 -2.85 -16.74
C LEU A 111 -1.76 -3.18 -15.31
N ASP A 112 -0.89 -4.19 -15.21
CA ASP A 112 -0.29 -4.63 -13.96
C ASP A 112 1.02 -3.89 -13.60
N ALA A 113 1.40 -2.83 -14.31
CA ALA A 113 2.64 -2.07 -14.06
C ALA A 113 2.54 -1.17 -12.83
N GLY A 114 2.23 -1.77 -11.68
CA GLY A 114 2.17 -1.10 -10.39
C GLY A 114 2.34 -2.06 -9.22
N THR A 115 2.48 -1.48 -8.05
CA THR A 115 2.53 -2.19 -6.76
C THR A 115 1.43 -1.68 -5.86
N VAL A 116 0.75 -2.59 -5.17
CA VAL A 116 -0.13 -2.21 -4.06
C VAL A 116 0.61 -2.34 -2.73
N PHE A 117 0.42 -1.37 -1.84
CA PHE A 117 1.00 -1.33 -0.50
C PHE A 117 -0.12 -1.33 0.52
N VAL A 118 0.00 -2.15 1.56
CA VAL A 118 -0.98 -2.32 2.63
C VAL A 118 -0.28 -2.71 3.93
N HIS A 119 -0.90 -2.50 5.10
CA HIS A 119 -0.29 -2.90 6.36
C HIS A 119 -0.26 -4.44 6.56
N GLY A 120 -1.42 -5.11 6.57
CA GLY A 120 -1.52 -6.56 6.77
C GLY A 120 -1.51 -7.34 5.46
N GLY A 121 -2.54 -7.18 4.63
CA GLY A 121 -2.67 -7.88 3.35
C GLY A 121 -4.07 -7.72 2.75
N ILE A 122 -4.19 -7.69 1.43
CA ILE A 122 -5.50 -7.64 0.75
C ILE A 122 -5.83 -9.03 0.24
N THR A 123 -6.85 -9.68 0.81
CA THR A 123 -7.32 -10.99 0.34
C THR A 123 -8.06 -10.83 -1.00
N PRO A 124 -8.28 -11.91 -1.78
CA PRO A 124 -9.09 -11.82 -3.00
C PRO A 124 -10.48 -11.23 -2.79
N GLU A 125 -11.12 -11.49 -1.65
CA GLU A 125 -12.44 -10.94 -1.30
C GLU A 125 -12.40 -9.43 -1.09
N TYR A 126 -11.30 -8.89 -0.56
CA TYR A 126 -11.12 -7.44 -0.48
C TYR A 126 -10.69 -6.84 -1.82
N ALA A 127 -9.92 -7.58 -2.62
CA ALA A 127 -9.47 -7.14 -3.92
C ALA A 127 -10.63 -6.82 -4.88
N THR A 128 -11.78 -7.50 -4.77
CA THR A 128 -12.99 -7.19 -5.56
C THR A 128 -13.63 -5.85 -5.21
N LEU A 129 -13.35 -5.28 -4.04
CA LEU A 129 -13.85 -3.94 -3.70
C LEU A 129 -13.04 -2.86 -4.43
N GLY A 130 -11.78 -3.15 -4.77
CA GLY A 130 -10.84 -2.18 -5.30
C GLY A 130 -10.28 -1.23 -4.23
N ILE A 131 -9.19 -0.54 -4.61
CA ILE A 131 -8.40 0.33 -3.71
C ILE A 131 -9.23 1.50 -3.17
N SER A 132 -10.05 2.12 -4.01
CA SER A 132 -10.85 3.29 -3.64
C SER A 132 -11.88 2.95 -2.57
N GLU A 133 -12.56 1.80 -2.69
CA GLU A 133 -13.58 1.40 -1.73
C GLU A 133 -12.98 0.96 -0.40
N ILE A 134 -11.85 0.23 -0.42
CA ILE A 134 -11.11 -0.11 0.81
C ILE A 134 -10.72 1.16 1.56
N ASN A 135 -10.21 2.18 0.85
CA ASN A 135 -9.84 3.45 1.46
C ASN A 135 -11.05 4.24 1.95
N ARG A 136 -12.19 4.22 1.23
CA ARG A 136 -13.44 4.87 1.67
C ARG A 136 -13.95 4.28 2.98
N ILE A 137 -14.04 2.95 3.08
CA ILE A 137 -14.46 2.25 4.30
C ILE A 137 -13.45 2.53 5.43
N GLY A 138 -12.16 2.48 5.12
CA GLY A 138 -11.09 2.78 6.05
C GLY A 138 -11.18 4.19 6.65
N HIS A 139 -11.39 5.21 5.81
CA HIS A 139 -11.59 6.59 6.25
C HIS A 139 -12.85 6.75 7.09
N SER A 140 -13.96 6.09 6.72
CA SER A 140 -15.19 6.11 7.50
C SER A 140 -14.96 5.57 8.92
N LEU A 141 -14.32 4.40 9.02
CA LEU A 141 -13.98 3.80 10.32
C LEU A 141 -13.02 4.68 11.12
N LEU A 142 -11.99 5.24 10.47
CA LEU A 142 -11.01 6.10 11.13
C LEU A 142 -11.69 7.35 11.72
N HIS A 143 -12.55 8.01 10.93
CA HIS A 143 -13.30 9.17 11.39
C HIS A 143 -14.17 8.82 12.61
N ARG A 144 -14.88 7.70 12.55
CA ARG A 144 -15.72 7.22 13.68
C ARG A 144 -14.89 6.96 14.93
N ALA A 145 -13.72 6.33 14.79
CA ALA A 145 -12.80 6.09 15.89
C ALA A 145 -12.30 7.41 16.50
N LEU A 146 -11.90 8.36 15.67
CA LEU A 146 -11.41 9.67 16.10
C LEU A 146 -12.51 10.58 16.69
N ALA A 147 -13.77 10.42 16.27
CA ALA A 147 -14.89 11.23 16.74
C ALA A 147 -15.32 10.89 18.18
N GLY A 148 -14.93 9.72 18.71
CA GLY A 148 -15.18 9.34 20.10
C GLY A 148 -14.53 10.30 21.09
N THR A 149 -15.32 10.84 22.01
CA THR A 149 -14.84 11.70 23.11
C THR A 149 -14.17 10.89 24.22
N ILE A 150 -14.51 9.61 24.37
CA ILE A 150 -13.96 8.66 25.34
C ILE A 150 -13.32 7.49 24.56
N PRO A 151 -12.18 6.92 25.02
CA PRO A 151 -11.64 5.67 24.49
C PRO A 151 -12.69 4.55 24.44
N TYR A 152 -12.95 4.00 23.25
CA TYR A 152 -13.86 2.85 23.10
C TYR A 152 -13.19 1.55 23.54
N ASN A 153 -11.87 1.40 23.33
CA ASN A 153 -11.10 0.14 23.51
C ASN A 153 -11.57 -1.03 22.63
N HIS A 154 -12.58 -0.81 21.80
CA HIS A 154 -13.18 -1.75 20.84
C HIS A 154 -13.80 -0.94 19.68
N LEU A 155 -14.36 -1.63 18.69
CA LEU A 155 -15.08 -0.95 17.61
C LEU A 155 -16.25 -0.09 18.16
N PRO A 156 -16.48 1.14 17.66
CA PRO A 156 -17.53 2.00 18.19
C PRO A 156 -18.92 1.34 18.13
N PRO A 157 -19.86 1.70 19.02
CA PRO A 157 -21.22 1.20 18.95
C PRO A 157 -21.85 1.45 17.57
N HIS A 158 -22.67 0.52 17.10
CA HIS A 158 -23.34 0.60 15.79
C HIS A 158 -22.37 0.76 14.60
N THR A 159 -21.15 0.23 14.71
CA THR A 159 -20.21 0.16 13.60
C THR A 159 -20.84 -0.60 12.42
N PRO A 160 -20.88 -0.03 11.21
CA PRO A 160 -21.36 -0.70 10.01
C PRO A 160 -20.63 -2.03 9.76
N PRO A 161 -21.30 -3.06 9.20
CA PRO A 161 -20.68 -4.36 8.96
C PRO A 161 -19.40 -4.30 8.11
N GLU A 162 -19.34 -3.41 7.12
CA GLU A 162 -18.17 -3.22 6.26
C GLU A 162 -16.97 -2.64 7.00
N GLU A 163 -17.19 -1.68 7.91
CA GLU A 163 -16.15 -1.13 8.78
C GLU A 163 -15.65 -2.20 9.76
N ALA A 164 -16.57 -2.97 10.35
CA ALA A 164 -16.23 -4.06 11.26
C ALA A 164 -15.43 -5.17 10.56
N LYS A 165 -15.81 -5.53 9.32
CA LYS A 165 -15.06 -6.49 8.51
C LYS A 165 -13.66 -5.96 8.18
N LEU A 166 -13.53 -4.69 7.77
CA LEU A 166 -12.22 -4.09 7.46
C LEU A 166 -11.24 -4.16 8.65
N TYR A 167 -11.76 -4.06 9.87
CA TYR A 167 -10.97 -4.17 11.10
C TYR A 167 -10.81 -5.62 11.63
N ALA A 168 -11.51 -6.59 11.05
CA ALA A 168 -11.43 -7.99 11.48
C ALA A 168 -10.07 -8.61 11.12
N GLU A 169 -9.82 -9.83 11.62
CA GLU A 169 -8.56 -10.58 11.44
C GLU A 169 -8.20 -10.79 9.95
N HIS A 170 -9.19 -11.03 9.09
CA HIS A 170 -9.01 -11.17 7.64
C HIS A 170 -9.06 -9.84 6.88
N GLY A 171 -9.18 -8.72 7.60
CA GLY A 171 -9.22 -7.39 7.04
C GLY A 171 -7.82 -6.89 6.64
N PRO A 172 -7.74 -5.85 5.79
CA PRO A 172 -6.47 -5.28 5.31
C PRO A 172 -5.46 -4.87 6.38
N LEU A 173 -5.93 -4.63 7.61
CA LEU A 173 -5.13 -4.17 8.73
C LEU A 173 -4.49 -5.32 9.53
N TRP A 174 -5.03 -6.54 9.45
CA TRP A 174 -4.66 -7.65 10.34
C TRP A 174 -4.30 -8.95 9.63
N GLU A 175 -4.61 -9.08 8.33
CA GLU A 175 -4.37 -10.31 7.57
C GLU A 175 -2.90 -10.74 7.63
N ARG A 176 -2.65 -12.02 7.94
CA ARG A 176 -1.30 -12.59 8.13
C ARG A 176 -0.99 -13.82 7.28
N SER A 177 -1.97 -14.38 6.59
CA SER A 177 -1.81 -15.63 5.83
C SER A 177 -0.71 -15.52 4.76
N TYR A 178 -0.55 -14.35 4.12
CA TYR A 178 0.55 -14.11 3.18
C TYR A 178 1.95 -14.31 3.79
N ALA A 179 2.09 -14.15 5.10
CA ALA A 179 3.33 -14.37 5.83
C ALA A 179 3.40 -15.74 6.52
N LEU A 180 2.26 -16.27 7.00
CA LEU A 180 2.21 -17.42 7.90
C LEU A 180 1.73 -18.73 7.27
N GLU A 181 1.05 -18.70 6.12
CA GLU A 181 0.59 -19.93 5.45
C GLU A 181 1.80 -20.72 4.91
N ASP A 182 1.86 -22.00 5.25
CA ASP A 182 2.97 -22.90 4.88
C ASP A 182 2.75 -23.53 3.49
N ASP A 183 1.50 -23.68 3.04
CA ASP A 183 1.20 -24.13 1.68
C ASP A 183 1.45 -23.00 0.66
N GLU A 184 2.69 -22.98 0.12
CA GLU A 184 3.11 -22.02 -0.90
C GLU A 184 2.19 -22.05 -2.13
N ARG A 185 1.64 -23.21 -2.53
CA ARG A 185 0.74 -23.27 -3.70
C ARG A 185 -0.58 -22.56 -3.42
N ARG A 186 -1.12 -22.74 -2.21
CA ARG A 186 -2.35 -22.06 -1.77
C ARG A 186 -2.14 -20.56 -1.75
N ILE A 187 -1.08 -20.07 -1.11
CA ILE A 187 -0.88 -18.63 -0.97
C ILE A 187 -0.51 -17.97 -2.30
N CYS A 188 0.25 -18.65 -3.16
CA CYS A 188 0.54 -18.14 -4.50
C CYS A 188 -0.71 -18.05 -5.39
N ARG A 189 -1.67 -18.97 -5.23
CA ARG A 189 -2.97 -18.84 -5.91
C ARG A 189 -3.77 -17.66 -5.37
N GLN A 190 -3.78 -17.43 -4.06
CA GLN A 190 -4.50 -16.32 -3.44
C GLN A 190 -3.95 -14.97 -3.89
N ILE A 191 -2.62 -14.79 -3.84
CA ILE A 191 -2.02 -13.52 -4.27
C ILE A 191 -2.19 -13.29 -5.77
N GLU A 192 -2.17 -14.34 -6.60
CA GLU A 192 -2.42 -14.21 -8.03
C GLU A 192 -3.79 -13.57 -8.29
N ILE A 193 -4.86 -14.12 -7.69
CA ILE A 193 -6.22 -13.61 -7.83
C ILE A 193 -6.32 -12.17 -7.30
N ALA A 194 -5.73 -11.88 -6.14
CA ALA A 194 -5.78 -10.55 -5.55
C ALA A 194 -5.05 -9.51 -6.43
N THR A 195 -3.87 -9.85 -6.94
CA THR A 195 -3.07 -8.94 -7.79
C THR A 195 -3.73 -8.67 -9.14
N GLN A 196 -4.37 -9.67 -9.75
CA GLN A 196 -5.13 -9.52 -10.99
C GLN A 196 -6.32 -8.57 -10.81
N ARG A 197 -7.12 -8.76 -9.75
CA ARG A 197 -8.27 -7.88 -9.44
C ARG A 197 -7.88 -6.44 -9.12
N LEU A 198 -6.65 -6.23 -8.65
CA LEU A 198 -6.12 -4.91 -8.32
C LEU A 198 -5.31 -4.27 -9.44
N HIS A 199 -5.11 -4.99 -10.57
CA HIS A 199 -4.28 -4.55 -11.70
C HIS A 199 -2.89 -4.08 -11.24
N VAL A 200 -2.19 -4.97 -10.53
CA VAL A 200 -0.83 -4.74 -10.01
C VAL A 200 0.01 -5.99 -10.17
N ARG A 201 1.32 -5.80 -10.23
CA ARG A 201 2.28 -6.90 -10.32
C ARG A 201 2.46 -7.62 -9.00
N ARG A 202 2.38 -6.88 -7.90
CA ARG A 202 2.72 -7.37 -6.56
C ARG A 202 2.05 -6.58 -5.45
N MET A 203 2.08 -7.18 -4.27
CA MET A 203 1.66 -6.61 -3.01
C MET A 203 2.83 -6.54 -2.04
N VAL A 204 3.03 -5.36 -1.46
CA VAL A 204 3.99 -5.09 -0.40
C VAL A 204 3.22 -4.92 0.91
N MET A 205 3.64 -5.65 1.94
CA MET A 205 2.96 -5.65 3.24
C MET A 205 3.92 -5.71 4.43
N GLY A 206 3.46 -5.18 5.56
CA GLY A 206 4.17 -5.22 6.84
C GLY A 206 3.49 -6.18 7.82
N HIS A 207 3.20 -5.68 9.02
CA HIS A 207 2.41 -6.29 10.10
C HIS A 207 2.92 -7.58 10.74
N THR A 208 3.46 -8.50 9.94
CA THR A 208 3.98 -9.80 10.39
C THR A 208 5.52 -9.78 10.31
N PRO A 209 6.22 -9.59 11.44
CA PRO A 209 7.66 -9.39 11.45
C PRO A 209 8.46 -10.52 10.81
N GLN A 210 9.48 -10.14 10.03
CA GLN A 210 10.43 -10.97 9.31
C GLN A 210 11.83 -10.76 9.90
N PHE A 211 12.14 -11.47 10.98
CA PHE A 211 13.40 -11.27 11.73
C PHE A 211 14.68 -11.67 10.97
N LYS A 212 14.55 -12.27 9.78
CA LYS A 212 15.68 -12.61 8.89
C LYS A 212 15.88 -11.60 7.75
N GLY A 213 15.19 -10.46 7.83
CA GLY A 213 15.15 -9.43 6.79
C GLY A 213 13.95 -9.59 5.85
N ILE A 214 13.84 -8.69 4.88
CA ILE A 214 12.73 -8.65 3.94
C ILE A 214 12.61 -9.98 3.18
N SER A 215 11.40 -10.54 3.19
CA SER A 215 11.08 -11.82 2.56
C SER A 215 10.31 -11.61 1.24
N SER A 216 10.57 -12.48 0.27
CA SER A 216 9.84 -12.54 -1.00
C SER A 216 9.29 -13.93 -1.22
N ARG A 217 8.03 -14.01 -1.65
CA ARG A 217 7.33 -15.27 -1.97
C ARG A 217 6.69 -15.18 -3.35
N CYS A 218 6.30 -16.33 -3.91
CA CYS A 218 5.55 -16.41 -5.17
C CYS A 218 6.19 -15.60 -6.32
N GLY A 219 7.50 -15.75 -6.52
CA GLY A 219 8.22 -15.07 -7.60
C GLY A 219 8.26 -13.53 -7.49
N GLY A 220 8.12 -12.97 -6.29
CA GLY A 220 8.14 -11.52 -6.09
C GLY A 220 6.77 -10.85 -6.10
N LYS A 221 5.68 -11.63 -6.14
CA LYS A 221 4.31 -11.11 -5.99
C LYS A 221 3.96 -10.74 -4.55
N ILE A 222 4.58 -11.40 -3.57
CA ILE A 222 4.46 -11.05 -2.15
C ILE A 222 5.81 -10.53 -1.66
N LEU A 223 5.81 -9.35 -1.06
CA LEU A 223 6.97 -8.77 -0.39
C LEU A 223 6.60 -8.40 1.06
N LEU A 224 7.25 -9.05 2.02
CA LEU A 224 7.04 -8.84 3.46
C LEU A 224 8.16 -7.96 4.01
N ILE A 225 7.85 -6.71 4.34
CA ILE A 225 8.84 -5.67 4.63
C ILE A 225 8.94 -5.27 6.11
N ASP A 226 8.08 -5.80 6.98
CA ASP A 226 8.22 -5.58 8.42
C ASP A 226 9.36 -6.44 8.94
N THR A 227 10.49 -5.84 9.28
CA THR A 227 11.67 -6.52 9.84
C THR A 227 11.80 -6.31 11.34
N GLY A 228 10.76 -5.79 12.00
CA GLY A 228 10.77 -5.50 13.43
C GLY A 228 11.59 -4.26 13.80
N ILE A 229 11.59 -3.21 12.97
CA ILE A 229 12.38 -1.97 13.19
C ILE A 229 12.04 -1.26 14.51
N SER A 230 10.82 -1.47 15.04
CA SER A 230 10.41 -0.83 16.29
C SER A 230 11.33 -1.22 17.44
N SER A 231 11.51 -0.31 18.39
CA SER A 231 12.32 -0.55 19.60
C SER A 231 11.83 -1.74 20.43
N ALA A 232 10.56 -2.13 20.28
CA ALA A 232 9.99 -3.31 20.93
C ALA A 232 10.60 -4.63 20.43
N TYR A 233 11.02 -4.69 19.17
CA TYR A 233 11.66 -5.87 18.57
C TYR A 233 13.17 -5.70 18.37
N GLY A 234 13.64 -4.47 18.12
CA GLY A 234 15.06 -4.17 17.94
C GLY A 234 15.65 -4.66 16.62
N GLY A 235 14.82 -4.84 15.59
CA GLY A 235 15.26 -5.19 14.25
C GLY A 235 16.07 -4.08 13.57
N PRO A 236 16.90 -4.41 12.57
CA PRO A 236 17.76 -3.46 11.90
C PRO A 236 16.97 -2.50 11.01
N LEU A 237 17.53 -1.32 10.71
CA LEU A 237 16.95 -0.45 9.69
C LEU A 237 16.98 -1.13 8.32
N THR A 238 15.82 -1.21 7.66
CA THR A 238 15.69 -1.83 6.33
C THR A 238 14.85 -0.97 5.39
N ALA A 239 15.13 -1.10 4.10
CA ALA A 239 14.35 -0.50 3.03
C ALA A 239 14.13 -1.49 1.87
N LEU A 240 12.97 -1.39 1.23
CA LEU A 240 12.69 -2.06 -0.04
C LEU A 240 12.96 -1.09 -1.19
N GLU A 241 13.80 -1.48 -2.13
CA GLU A 241 14.06 -0.70 -3.35
C GLU A 241 13.46 -1.43 -4.55
N ILE A 242 12.62 -0.74 -5.31
CA ILE A 242 12.05 -1.22 -6.57
C ILE A 242 12.49 -0.26 -7.68
N ASN A 243 13.36 -0.74 -8.57
CA ASN A 243 13.73 0.02 -9.77
C ASN A 243 12.95 -0.52 -10.96
N TYR A 244 12.35 0.40 -11.72
CA TYR A 244 11.63 0.10 -12.94
C TYR A 244 12.19 0.95 -14.09
N SER A 245 12.34 0.34 -15.26
CA SER A 245 12.75 1.04 -16.47
C SER A 245 12.01 0.49 -17.68
N LEU A 246 11.56 1.40 -18.54
CA LEU A 246 10.98 1.08 -19.83
C LEU A 246 11.79 1.79 -20.92
N THR A 247 12.49 1.03 -21.77
CA THR A 247 13.41 1.58 -22.77
C THR A 247 13.00 1.12 -24.18
N PRO A 248 12.88 2.01 -25.18
CA PRO A 248 12.49 1.61 -26.53
C PRO A 248 13.59 0.77 -27.20
N LEU A 249 13.19 -0.25 -27.98
CA LEU A 249 14.11 -1.16 -28.68
C LEU A 249 14.48 -0.71 -30.10
N SER A 250 13.65 0.10 -30.76
CA SER A 250 13.99 0.70 -32.07
C SER A 250 13.22 2.01 -32.32
N HIS A 251 13.81 2.93 -33.08
CA HIS A 251 13.19 4.18 -33.55
C HIS A 251 12.50 4.04 -34.93
N ASN A 252 12.33 2.83 -35.46
CA ASN A 252 11.72 2.65 -36.79
C ASN A 252 10.18 2.62 -36.67
N SER A 253 9.57 3.51 -37.44
CA SER A 253 8.23 4.12 -37.30
C SER A 253 7.03 3.21 -37.62
N SER A 254 7.00 1.97 -37.15
CA SER A 254 5.82 1.10 -37.34
C SER A 254 5.50 0.16 -36.18
N PHE A 255 6.41 -0.09 -35.25
CA PHE A 255 6.14 -0.89 -34.04
C PHE A 255 6.94 -0.34 -32.86
N SER A 256 6.28 0.13 -31.80
CA SER A 256 6.98 0.53 -30.57
C SER A 256 7.17 -0.70 -29.68
N SER A 257 8.28 -1.41 -29.91
CA SER A 257 8.75 -2.45 -28.99
C SER A 257 9.54 -1.81 -27.85
N TRP A 258 9.22 -2.20 -26.62
CA TRP A 258 9.84 -1.69 -25.41
C TRP A 258 10.45 -2.83 -24.60
N ASN A 259 11.64 -2.58 -24.07
CA ASN A 259 12.28 -3.42 -23.08
C ASN A 259 11.87 -2.91 -21.69
N GLU A 260 11.04 -3.71 -21.02
CA GLU A 260 10.60 -3.47 -19.65
C GLU A 260 11.49 -4.26 -18.70
N ARG A 261 12.12 -3.58 -17.75
CA ARG A 261 12.92 -4.19 -16.70
C ARG A 261 12.52 -3.69 -15.35
N GLU A 262 12.61 -4.61 -14.40
CA GLU A 262 12.37 -4.32 -13.01
C GLU A 262 13.33 -5.14 -12.14
N SER A 263 13.78 -4.52 -11.05
CA SER A 263 14.62 -5.16 -10.05
C SER A 263 14.17 -4.75 -8.66
N VAL A 264 14.07 -5.73 -7.77
CA VAL A 264 13.61 -5.55 -6.41
C VAL A 264 14.72 -5.98 -5.46
N PHE A 265 15.07 -5.12 -4.51
CA PHE A 265 16.14 -5.37 -3.56
C PHE A 265 15.71 -5.08 -2.12
N ALA A 266 16.21 -5.90 -1.21
CA ALA A 266 16.26 -5.59 0.21
C ALA A 266 17.56 -4.84 0.52
N ILE A 267 17.43 -3.72 1.20
CA ILE A 267 18.53 -2.97 1.79
C ILE A 267 18.41 -3.11 3.30
N GLN A 268 19.51 -3.42 3.96
CA GLN A 268 19.58 -3.52 5.41
C GLN A 268 20.87 -2.84 5.89
N GLU A 269 20.79 -2.14 7.01
CA GLU A 269 21.95 -1.51 7.64
C GLU A 269 23.08 -2.53 7.86
N LEU A 270 24.31 -2.15 7.51
CA LEU A 270 25.52 -2.96 7.66
C LEU A 270 25.50 -4.32 6.91
N ALA A 271 24.62 -4.49 5.92
CA ALA A 271 24.54 -5.71 5.13
C ALA A 271 24.54 -5.42 3.62
N ASP A 272 24.98 -6.40 2.84
CA ASP A 272 24.94 -6.30 1.38
C ASP A 272 23.51 -6.27 0.86
N LYS A 273 23.30 -5.48 -0.19
CA LYS A 273 22.03 -5.38 -0.90
C LYS A 273 21.65 -6.74 -1.49
N LYS A 274 20.49 -7.27 -1.11
CA LYS A 274 20.00 -8.59 -1.50
C LYS A 274 18.92 -8.48 -2.57
N LYS A 275 19.12 -9.13 -3.72
CA LYS A 275 18.07 -9.21 -4.75
C LYS A 275 16.93 -10.12 -4.28
N LEU A 276 15.71 -9.62 -4.36
CA LEU A 276 14.49 -10.33 -3.96
C LEU A 276 13.73 -10.87 -5.17
N ALA A 277 13.60 -10.05 -6.20
CA ALA A 277 12.90 -10.39 -7.43
C ALA A 277 13.46 -9.58 -8.60
N GLY A 278 13.08 -9.97 -9.81
CA GLY A 278 13.37 -9.20 -11.00
C GLY A 278 12.52 -9.69 -12.15
N PHE A 279 12.21 -8.77 -13.05
CA PHE A 279 11.37 -9.02 -14.19
C PHE A 279 12.01 -8.37 -15.42
N HIS A 280 11.92 -9.05 -16.56
CA HIS A 280 12.41 -8.56 -17.83
C HIS A 280 11.53 -9.14 -18.93
N ARG A 281 10.90 -8.28 -19.72
CA ARG A 281 10.17 -8.70 -20.92
C ARG A 281 10.30 -7.65 -22.03
N ILE A 282 10.00 -8.10 -23.24
CA ILE A 282 9.78 -7.23 -24.38
C ILE A 282 8.27 -7.06 -24.54
N VAL A 283 7.82 -5.81 -24.58
CA VAL A 283 6.41 -5.43 -24.77
C VAL A 283 6.27 -4.80 -26.15
N ASN A 284 5.33 -5.29 -26.95
CA ASN A 284 5.01 -4.69 -28.25
C ASN A 284 3.67 -3.97 -28.13
N LEU A 285 3.64 -2.65 -28.38
CA LEU A 285 2.38 -1.94 -28.60
C LEU A 285 2.05 -2.10 -30.09
N THR A 286 1.08 -2.96 -30.40
CA THR A 286 0.42 -2.96 -31.70
C THR A 286 -0.63 -1.86 -31.68
N GLU A 287 -0.46 -0.80 -32.47
CA GLU A 287 -1.61 0.02 -32.81
C GLU A 287 -2.54 -0.85 -33.66
N SER A 288 -3.72 -1.17 -33.14
CA SER A 288 -4.83 -1.66 -33.95
C SER A 288 -5.06 -0.66 -35.10
N LEU A 289 -4.65 -1.04 -36.30
CA LEU A 289 -5.10 -0.39 -37.53
C LEU A 289 -6.60 -0.67 -37.65
N HIS A 290 -7.42 0.23 -37.10
CA HIS A 290 -8.84 0.27 -37.41
C HIS A 290 -8.98 0.48 -38.93
N HIS A 291 -9.40 -0.57 -39.64
CA HIS A 291 -9.88 -0.53 -41.01
C HIS A 291 -11.41 -0.41 -41.03
#